data_AF-A0A920BS89-F1
#
_entry.id   AF-A0A920BS89-F1
#
_cell.length_a   1.000
_cell.length_b   1.000
_cell.length_c   1.000
_cell.angle_alpha   90.00
_cell.angle_beta   90.00
_cell.angle_gamma   90.00
#
_symmetry.space_group_name_H-M   'P 1'
#
loop_
_entity.id
_entity.type
_entity.pdbx_description
1 polymer ?
#
loop_
_entity_poly.entity_id
_entity_poly.type
_entity_poly.pdbx_seq_one_letter_code
_entity_poly.pdbx_strand_id
1 'polypeptide(L)'
;MNGTRGGEQKIPRPQNWEMGSSPPWQKANQNKLTLHSIEKSLEQFRPNEITRENYERSSSVMIPLYEEDDQVHMILTRRSKMMRHHTSEISFPVEIANPKTQMNGQRPKEKHMKKSI
;
A
#
# COMPACT_ATOMS: atom_id res chain seq x y z
N MET A 1 29.23 -16.46 0.60
CA MET A 1 29.06 -15.70 -0.67
C MET A 1 27.81 -14.83 -0.51
N ASN A 2 27.98 -13.56 -0.14
CA ASN A 2 26.88 -12.63 0.16
C ASN A 2 26.49 -11.85 -1.10
N GLY A 3 25.45 -12.30 -1.81
CA GLY A 3 24.84 -11.52 -2.89
C GLY A 3 23.84 -10.51 -2.31
N THR A 4 24.22 -9.24 -2.26
CA THR A 4 23.32 -8.14 -1.88
C THR A 4 22.18 -8.05 -2.90
N ARG A 5 20.97 -8.48 -2.54
CA ARG A 5 19.79 -8.34 -3.41
C ARG A 5 19.34 -6.87 -3.44
N GLY A 6 19.06 -6.34 -4.64
CA GLY A 6 18.45 -5.02 -4.85
C GLY A 6 19.42 -3.83 -4.81
N GLY A 7 20.48 -3.87 -5.63
CA GLY A 7 21.44 -2.77 -5.81
C GLY A 7 20.88 -1.55 -6.56
N GLU A 8 21.73 -0.55 -6.79
CA GLU A 8 21.42 0.66 -7.58
C GLU A 8 21.05 0.27 -9.02
N GLN A 9 19.76 0.22 -9.32
CA GLN A 9 19.25 -0.30 -10.59
C GLN A 9 19.45 0.73 -11.70
N LYS A 10 20.64 0.71 -12.32
CA LYS A 10 20.96 1.48 -13.53
C LYS A 10 20.47 0.69 -14.75
N ILE A 11 19.29 1.01 -15.25
CA ILE A 11 18.73 0.42 -16.49
C ILE A 11 19.05 1.38 -17.65
N PRO A 12 20.10 1.14 -18.45
CA PRO A 12 20.38 1.97 -19.61
C PRO A 12 19.27 1.79 -20.66
N ARG A 13 18.95 2.86 -21.38
CA ARG A 13 18.06 2.74 -22.54
C ARG A 13 18.77 1.94 -23.65
N PRO A 14 18.05 1.04 -24.36
CA PRO A 14 18.57 0.38 -25.55
C PRO A 14 18.96 1.40 -26.64
N GLN A 15 19.85 1.00 -27.54
CA GLN A 15 20.35 1.88 -28.60
C GLN A 15 19.28 2.30 -29.62
N ASN A 16 18.25 1.49 -29.80
CA ASN A 16 17.08 1.74 -30.67
C ASN A 16 15.88 2.30 -29.91
N TRP A 17 16.10 2.93 -28.75
CA TRP A 17 15.02 3.62 -28.06
C TRP A 17 14.52 4.80 -28.89
N GLU A 18 13.20 4.92 -28.98
CA GLU A 18 12.52 6.06 -29.57
C GLU A 18 11.40 6.52 -28.63
N MET A 19 10.96 7.76 -28.81
CA MET A 19 9.79 8.28 -28.10
C MET A 19 8.53 7.61 -28.66
N GLY A 20 7.73 6.99 -27.79
CA GLY A 20 6.43 6.44 -28.20
C GLY A 20 5.43 7.55 -28.55
N SER A 21 4.41 7.19 -29.33
CA SER A 21 3.26 8.06 -29.61
C SER A 21 2.54 8.47 -28.32
N SER A 22 1.74 9.54 -28.41
CA SER A 22 0.82 9.94 -27.34
C SER A 22 0.05 8.74 -26.78
N PRO A 23 0.02 8.56 -25.45
CA PRO A 23 -0.62 7.41 -24.87
C PRO A 23 -2.14 7.45 -25.11
N PRO A 24 -2.80 6.29 -25.24
CA PRO A 24 -4.24 6.23 -25.54
C PRO A 24 -5.10 6.90 -24.46
N TRP A 25 -4.63 6.92 -23.20
CA TRP A 25 -5.31 7.57 -22.08
C TRP A 25 -5.15 9.09 -22.05
N GLN A 26 -4.36 9.70 -22.94
CA GLN A 26 -4.27 11.17 -23.04
C GLN A 26 -5.62 11.83 -23.38
N LYS A 27 -6.48 11.10 -24.13
CA LYS A 27 -7.83 11.54 -24.48
C LYS A 27 -8.90 11.11 -23.47
N ALA A 28 -8.52 10.32 -22.45
CA ALA A 28 -9.48 9.93 -21.43
C ALA A 28 -9.97 11.18 -20.71
N ASN A 29 -11.28 11.24 -20.43
CA ASN A 29 -11.85 12.35 -19.68
C ASN A 29 -11.18 12.40 -18.30
N GLN A 30 -10.35 13.42 -18.07
CA GLN A 30 -9.67 13.65 -16.80
C GLN A 30 -10.61 14.37 -15.84
N ASN A 31 -11.81 13.81 -15.62
CA ASN A 31 -12.69 14.31 -14.58
C ASN A 31 -11.87 14.37 -13.28
N LYS A 32 -11.86 15.55 -12.65
CA LYS A 32 -11.13 15.78 -11.41
C LYS A 32 -11.58 14.76 -10.37
N LEU A 33 -10.68 13.89 -9.96
CA LEU A 33 -10.93 12.95 -8.87
C LEU A 33 -11.03 13.76 -7.57
N THR A 34 -12.09 13.53 -6.81
CA THR A 34 -12.31 14.13 -5.48
C THR A 34 -12.64 13.03 -4.49
N LEU A 35 -12.33 13.23 -3.21
CA LEU A 35 -12.72 12.31 -2.13
C LEU A 35 -14.23 12.10 -2.12
N HIS A 36 -15.02 13.17 -2.32
CA HIS A 36 -16.47 13.06 -2.41
C HIS A 36 -16.93 12.11 -3.54
N SER A 37 -16.31 12.20 -4.72
CA SER A 37 -16.63 11.30 -5.84
C SER A 37 -16.26 9.84 -5.53
N ILE A 38 -15.16 9.62 -4.80
CA ILE A 38 -14.71 8.28 -4.39
C ILE A 38 -15.66 7.70 -3.35
N GLU A 39 -15.99 8.46 -2.30
CA GLU A 39 -16.94 8.07 -1.25
C GLU A 39 -18.28 7.65 -1.87
N LYS A 40 -18.85 8.51 -2.72
CA LYS A 40 -20.09 8.21 -3.43
C LYS A 40 -20.01 6.93 -4.27
N SER A 41 -18.87 6.69 -4.93
CA SER A 41 -18.67 5.46 -5.70
C SER A 41 -18.58 4.23 -4.81
N LEU A 42 -17.92 4.33 -3.64
CA LEU A 42 -17.77 3.23 -2.69
C LEU A 42 -19.10 2.89 -2.00
N GLU A 43 -19.94 3.88 -1.70
CA GLU A 43 -21.29 3.67 -1.16
C GLU A 43 -22.19 2.84 -2.09
N GLN A 44 -21.99 3.00 -3.40
CA GLN A 44 -22.74 2.28 -4.44
C GLN A 44 -22.12 0.93 -4.79
N PHE A 45 -20.84 0.73 -4.46
CA PHE A 45 -20.14 -0.51 -4.75
C PHE A 45 -20.64 -1.64 -3.86
N ARG A 46 -20.97 -2.79 -4.46
CA ARG A 46 -21.28 -4.03 -3.75
C ARG A 46 -20.25 -5.07 -4.17
N PRO A 47 -19.30 -5.43 -3.28
CA PRO A 47 -18.36 -6.48 -3.61
C PRO A 47 -19.10 -7.80 -3.75
N ASN A 48 -18.70 -8.63 -4.71
CA ASN A 48 -19.18 -10.01 -4.77
C ASN A 48 -18.74 -10.73 -3.49
N GLU A 49 -19.66 -11.48 -2.87
CA GLU A 49 -19.31 -12.39 -1.78
C GLU A 49 -18.41 -13.48 -2.35
N ILE A 50 -17.12 -13.41 -2.02
CA ILE A 50 -16.18 -14.48 -2.35
C ILE A 50 -16.24 -15.47 -1.20
N THR A 51 -16.96 -16.58 -1.36
CA THR A 51 -16.89 -17.72 -0.45
C THR A 51 -15.48 -18.29 -0.54
N ARG A 52 -14.62 -18.01 0.45
CA ARG A 52 -13.25 -18.51 0.51
C ARG A 52 -13.20 -19.68 1.47
N GLU A 53 -13.11 -20.88 0.91
CA GLU A 53 -13.21 -22.15 1.65
C GLU A 53 -11.95 -22.47 2.49
N ASN A 54 -10.82 -21.79 2.25
CA ASN A 54 -9.56 -22.01 2.97
C ASN A 54 -8.90 -20.69 3.40
N TYR A 55 -9.06 -20.32 4.66
CA TYR A 55 -8.31 -19.24 5.31
C TYR A 55 -7.12 -19.81 6.08
N GLU A 56 -5.93 -19.87 5.49
CA GLU A 56 -4.72 -20.04 6.32
C GLU A 56 -4.15 -18.69 6.79
N ARG A 57 -4.36 -17.59 6.04
CA ARG A 57 -4.08 -16.22 6.50
C ARG A 57 -4.98 -15.19 5.82
N SER A 58 -5.76 -14.45 6.60
CA SER A 58 -6.37 -13.20 6.16
C SER A 58 -5.32 -12.08 6.19
N SER A 59 -5.38 -11.18 5.22
CA SER A 59 -4.57 -9.97 5.18
C SER A 59 -5.40 -8.86 4.60
N SER A 60 -5.24 -7.66 5.16
CA SER A 60 -5.94 -6.45 4.74
C SER A 60 -4.92 -5.36 4.50
N VAL A 61 -5.20 -4.50 3.53
CA VAL A 61 -4.41 -3.30 3.25
C VAL A 61 -5.25 -2.08 3.53
N MET A 62 -4.61 -1.01 3.98
CA MET A 62 -5.22 0.30 4.11
C MET A 62 -4.87 1.12 2.87
N ILE A 63 -5.87 1.79 2.30
CA ILE A 63 -5.69 2.74 1.19
C ILE A 63 -5.96 4.15 1.75
N PRO A 64 -4.96 4.81 2.35
CA PRO A 64 -5.12 6.17 2.86
C PRO A 64 -5.15 7.18 1.71
N LEU A 65 -6.21 7.97 1.66
CA LEU A 65 -6.40 9.04 0.69
C LEU A 65 -6.55 10.38 1.42
N TYR A 66 -6.01 11.45 0.86
CA TYR A 66 -6.19 12.81 1.37
C TYR A 66 -6.23 13.81 0.21
N GLU A 67 -6.75 15.00 0.45
CA GLU A 67 -6.78 16.10 -0.53
C GLU A 67 -5.78 17.18 -0.15
N GLU A 68 -5.00 17.63 -1.13
CA GLU A 68 -4.08 18.75 -1.03
C GLU A 68 -3.88 19.33 -2.44
N ASP A 69 -3.84 20.67 -2.55
CA ASP A 69 -3.66 21.39 -3.83
C ASP A 69 -4.63 20.94 -4.93
N ASP A 70 -5.91 20.81 -4.58
CA ASP A 70 -6.96 20.40 -5.52
C ASP A 70 -6.75 19.01 -6.15
N GLN A 71 -5.93 18.16 -5.52
CA GLN A 71 -5.64 16.81 -5.98
C GLN A 71 -5.87 15.79 -4.86
N VAL A 72 -6.32 14.59 -5.24
CA VAL A 72 -6.38 13.45 -4.32
C VAL A 72 -5.05 12.72 -4.35
N HIS A 73 -4.45 12.61 -3.18
CA HIS A 73 -3.17 11.93 -2.95
C HIS A 73 -3.38 10.60 -2.25
N MET A 74 -2.44 9.69 -2.45
CA MET A 74 -2.44 8.37 -1.84
C MET A 74 -1.09 8.10 -1.18
N ILE A 75 -1.11 7.60 0.06
CA ILE A 75 0.13 7.27 0.77
C ILE A 75 0.54 5.84 0.45
N LEU A 76 1.72 5.71 -0.12
CA LEU A 76 2.39 4.43 -0.36
C LEU A 76 3.64 4.32 0.49
N THR A 77 4.00 3.09 0.84
CA THR A 77 5.22 2.80 1.59
C THR A 77 6.22 2.07 0.71
N ARG A 78 7.51 2.30 0.95
CA ARG A 78 8.57 1.46 0.39
C ARG A 78 9.02 0.46 1.45
N ARG A 79 8.94 -0.83 1.13
CA ARG A 79 9.32 -1.91 2.05
C ARG A 79 10.82 -1.89 2.31
N SER A 80 11.22 -2.26 3.53
CA SER A 80 12.62 -2.25 3.94
C SER A 80 13.49 -3.13 3.04
N LYS A 81 14.73 -2.68 2.81
CA LYS A 81 15.78 -3.45 2.12
C LYS A 81 16.16 -4.75 2.85
N MET A 82 15.79 -4.87 4.13
CA MET A 82 16.09 -6.04 4.96
C MET A 82 14.99 -7.10 4.94
N MET A 83 13.88 -6.88 4.22
CA MET A 83 12.79 -7.87 4.16
C MET A 83 13.17 -9.10 3.34
N ARG A 84 12.79 -10.29 3.81
CA ARG A 84 13.02 -11.58 3.13
C ARG A 84 12.26 -11.73 1.81
N HIS A 85 11.11 -11.05 1.67
CA HIS A 85 10.27 -11.04 0.48
C HIS A 85 9.85 -9.61 0.14
N HIS A 86 9.63 -9.32 -1.15
CA HIS A 86 9.18 -8.01 -1.64
C HIS A 86 10.08 -6.85 -1.23
N THR A 87 11.39 -7.09 -1.24
CA THR A 87 12.41 -6.14 -0.82
C THR A 87 12.39 -4.90 -1.70
N SER A 88 12.34 -3.71 -1.10
CA SER A 88 12.28 -2.42 -1.81
C SER A 88 11.03 -2.16 -2.67
N GLU A 89 10.05 -3.06 -2.69
CA GLU A 89 8.82 -2.84 -3.44
C GLU A 89 7.98 -1.71 -2.82
N ILE A 90 7.24 -1.01 -3.66
CA ILE A 90 6.24 -0.01 -3.26
C ILE A 90 4.95 -0.78 -2.95
N SER A 91 4.41 -0.57 -1.76
CA SER A 91 3.21 -1.26 -1.29
C SER A 91 2.29 -0.34 -0.51
N PHE A 92 1.01 -0.68 -0.49
CA PHE A 92 0.07 -0.11 0.45
C PHE A 92 0.54 -0.35 1.89
N PRO A 93 0.25 0.59 2.81
CA PRO A 93 0.30 0.31 4.23
C PRO A 93 -0.52 -0.95 4.55
N VAL A 94 0.10 -1.90 5.24
CA VAL A 94 -0.56 -3.14 5.67
C VAL A 94 -1.02 -2.95 7.11
N GLU A 95 -2.28 -3.22 7.38
CA GLU A 95 -2.72 -3.47 8.75
C GLU A 95 -2.50 -4.95 9.06
N ILE A 96 -1.66 -5.25 10.05
CA ILE A 96 -1.54 -6.61 10.56
C ILE A 96 -2.74 -6.81 11.49
N ALA A 97 -3.66 -7.70 11.12
CA ALA A 97 -4.76 -8.09 12.00
C ALA A 97 -4.17 -8.69 13.29
N ASN A 98 -4.19 -7.91 14.38
CA ASN A 98 -3.83 -8.41 15.69
C ASN A 98 -4.99 -9.26 16.21
N PRO A 99 -4.79 -10.54 16.59
CA PRO A 99 -5.87 -11.42 17.06
C PRO A 99 -6.52 -10.98 18.38
N LYS A 100 -6.06 -9.88 19.00
CA LYS A 100 -6.59 -9.33 20.25
C LYS A 100 -7.35 -8.01 20.10
N THR A 101 -7.52 -7.47 18.89
CA THR A 101 -8.37 -6.29 18.68
C THR A 101 -9.84 -6.70 18.57
N GLN A 102 -10.32 -7.52 19.52
CA GLN A 102 -11.71 -7.43 19.94
C GLN A 102 -11.76 -6.34 21.00
N MET A 103 -12.55 -5.31 20.74
CA MET A 103 -12.77 -4.18 21.63
C MET A 103 -13.17 -4.67 23.03
N ASN A 104 -12.24 -4.59 23.99
CA ASN A 104 -12.60 -4.46 25.40
C ASN A 104 -11.63 -3.51 26.09
N GLY A 105 -12.18 -2.37 26.52
CA GLY A 105 -11.45 -1.18 26.93
C GLY A 105 -10.77 -1.30 28.28
N GLN A 106 -9.49 -1.66 28.30
CA GLN A 106 -8.60 -1.40 29.44
C GLN A 106 -7.21 -0.99 28.93
N ARG A 107 -6.82 0.27 29.20
CA ARG A 107 -5.45 0.78 28.98
C ARG A 107 -4.47 0.01 29.86
N PRO A 108 -3.38 -0.59 29.33
CA PRO A 108 -2.36 -1.18 30.18
C PRO A 108 -1.54 -0.07 30.86
N LYS A 109 -1.44 -0.15 32.18
CA LYS A 109 -0.60 0.70 33.02
C LYS A 109 0.88 0.45 32.72
N GLU A 110 1.60 1.55 32.58
CA GLU A 110 3.05 1.69 32.52
C GLU A 110 3.76 0.86 33.62
N LYS A 111 4.66 -0.06 33.22
CA LYS A 111 5.58 -0.72 34.14
C LYS A 111 7.01 -0.69 33.60
N HIS A 112 7.71 0.35 34.03
CA HIS A 112 9.06 0.36 34.61
C HIS A 112 10.09 -0.64 34.07
N MET A 113 11.04 -0.04 33.38
CA MET A 113 12.46 -0.39 33.25
C MET A 113 13.07 -1.00 34.54
N LYS A 114 13.65 -2.20 34.44
CA LYS A 114 14.90 -2.56 35.12
C LYS A 114 15.74 -3.49 34.24
N LYS A 115 16.88 -2.96 33.78
CA LYS A 115 18.07 -3.73 33.39
C LYS A 115 18.59 -4.47 34.62
N SER A 116 19.06 -5.71 34.45
CA SER A 116 20.28 -6.20 35.11
C SER A 116 20.77 -7.48 34.44
N ILE A 117 22.01 -7.36 33.96
CA ILE A 117 23.09 -8.36 33.80
C ILE A 117 22.81 -9.57 32.92
#